data_AF-A0A803Q3Z9-F1
#
_entry.id   AF-A0A803Q3Z9-F1
#
_cell.length_a   1.000
_cell.length_b   1.000
_cell.length_c   1.000
_cell.angle_alpha   90.00
_cell.angle_beta   90.00
_cell.angle_gamma   90.00
#
_symmetry.space_group_name_H-M   'P 1'
#
loop_
_entity.id
_entity.type
_entity.pdbx_description
1 polymer ?
#
loop_
_entity_poly.entity_id
_entity_poly.type
_entity_poly.pdbx_seq_one_letter_code
_entity_poly.pdbx_strand_id
1 'polypeptide(L)'
;MKNSHRFLEWATEKILSSPTNTVVLRLPGGLQGVMTANPSCVEHILKENFENYPKGDVFNTYFLDFFGGGLFTSDGEVWKVNRKVANHALNTKSYRNFMMDNVALELETKLVPLLETLSKTGEVFDFEHVLERFGFDNVFKVAFGFELGCLEGEGSVMGYEFLRAYEDATKISTLRYYFKFIYRN
;
A
#
# COMPACT_ATOMS: atom_id res chain seq x y z
N MET A 1 20.51 -7.64 4.49
CA MET A 1 20.56 -8.38 3.21
C MET A 1 21.25 -7.52 2.16
N LYS A 2 22.08 -8.08 1.27
CA LYS A 2 22.96 -7.31 0.37
C LYS A 2 22.23 -6.39 -0.65
N ASN A 3 20.94 -6.65 -0.94
CA ASN A 3 20.14 -5.91 -1.93
C ASN A 3 18.86 -5.29 -1.35
N SER A 4 18.75 -5.09 -0.03
CA SER A 4 17.51 -4.57 0.57
C SER A 4 17.17 -3.15 0.11
N HIS A 5 18.18 -2.30 -0.14
CA HIS A 5 18.00 -0.93 -0.63
C HIS A 5 17.63 -0.84 -2.12
N ARG A 6 17.70 -1.95 -2.84
CA ARG A 6 17.38 -2.07 -4.28
C ARG A 6 16.55 -3.31 -4.58
N PHE A 7 15.67 -3.67 -3.65
CA PHE A 7 14.97 -4.95 -3.69
C PHE A 7 14.19 -5.13 -4.99
N LEU A 8 13.48 -4.08 -5.45
CA LEU A 8 12.69 -4.12 -6.68
C LEU A 8 13.54 -4.34 -7.93
N GLU A 9 14.64 -3.60 -8.07
CA GLU A 9 15.60 -3.74 -9.17
C GLU A 9 16.18 -5.16 -9.19
N TRP A 10 16.65 -5.63 -8.03
CA TRP A 10 17.19 -6.98 -7.87
C TRP A 10 16.16 -8.07 -8.17
N ALA A 11 14.91 -7.92 -7.72
CA ALA A 11 13.85 -8.88 -7.97
C ALA A 11 13.52 -8.97 -9.46
N THR A 12 13.43 -7.81 -10.13
CA THR A 12 13.22 -7.73 -11.59
C THR A 12 14.36 -8.37 -12.36
N GLU A 13 15.62 -8.05 -12.05
CA GLU A 13 16.79 -8.68 -12.67
C GLU A 13 16.74 -10.22 -12.55
N LYS A 14 16.37 -10.72 -11.37
CA LYS A 14 16.27 -12.18 -11.15
C LYS A 14 15.15 -12.80 -11.96
N ILE A 15 13.96 -12.20 -11.96
CA ILE A 15 12.83 -12.70 -12.73
C ILE A 15 13.17 -12.73 -14.23
N LEU A 16 13.73 -11.64 -14.76
CA LEU A 16 14.10 -11.52 -16.18
C LEU A 16 15.22 -12.48 -16.60
N SER A 17 16.07 -12.90 -15.66
CA SER A 17 17.11 -13.91 -15.95
C SER A 17 16.56 -15.32 -16.17
N SER A 18 15.29 -15.57 -15.84
CA SER A 18 14.62 -16.85 -16.03
C SER A 18 13.78 -16.85 -17.31
N PRO A 19 13.92 -17.85 -18.20
CA PRO A 19 13.09 -17.95 -19.41
C PRO A 19 11.59 -18.02 -19.14
N THR A 20 11.18 -18.48 -17.95
CA THR A 20 9.78 -18.59 -17.56
C THR A 20 9.25 -17.37 -16.81
N ASN A 21 10.09 -16.35 -16.58
CA ASN A 21 9.84 -15.25 -15.65
C ASN A 21 9.45 -15.73 -14.23
N THR A 22 9.99 -16.89 -13.82
CA THR A 22 9.77 -17.46 -12.48
C THR A 22 11.09 -17.92 -11.90
N VAL A 23 11.35 -17.57 -10.64
CA VAL A 23 12.56 -17.95 -9.90
C VAL A 23 12.23 -18.46 -8.51
N VAL A 24 12.94 -19.51 -8.08
CA VAL A 24 12.90 -20.00 -6.71
C VAL A 24 14.02 -19.35 -5.91
N LEU A 25 13.66 -18.66 -4.84
CA LEU A 25 14.57 -18.06 -3.88
C LEU A 25 14.78 -19.00 -2.70
N ARG A 26 16.05 -19.18 -2.30
CA ARG A 26 16.40 -19.76 -1.00
C ARG A 26 16.60 -18.64 0.00
N LEU A 27 15.75 -18.61 1.02
CA LEU A 27 15.75 -17.63 2.09
C LEU A 27 16.51 -18.19 3.32
N PRO A 28 16.98 -17.33 4.23
CA PRO A 28 17.57 -17.76 5.50
C PRO A 28 16.65 -18.72 6.27
N GLY A 29 17.24 -19.66 7.02
CA GLY A 29 16.48 -20.67 7.77
C GLY A 29 15.93 -21.82 6.93
N GLY A 30 16.43 -22.01 5.70
CA GLY A 30 16.04 -23.14 4.83
C GLY A 30 14.69 -22.94 4.12
N LEU A 31 14.08 -21.76 4.26
CA LEU A 31 12.83 -21.43 3.60
C LEU A 31 13.02 -21.24 2.10
N GLN A 32 12.00 -21.60 1.33
CA GLN A 32 11.95 -21.35 -0.10
C GLN A 32 10.80 -20.39 -0.41
N GLY A 33 11.07 -19.43 -1.29
CA GLY A 33 10.07 -18.53 -1.84
C GLY A 33 10.07 -18.63 -3.36
N VAL A 34 8.95 -18.28 -3.99
CA VAL A 34 8.85 -18.18 -5.45
C VAL A 34 8.55 -16.73 -5.79
N MET A 35 9.30 -16.16 -6.72
CA MET A 35 8.96 -14.89 -7.36
C MET A 35 8.61 -15.17 -8.81
N THR A 36 7.51 -14.58 -9.29
CA THR A 36 7.03 -14.80 -10.64
C THR A 36 6.43 -13.53 -11.23
N ALA A 37 6.75 -13.27 -12.50
CA ALA A 37 6.01 -12.36 -13.38
C ALA A 37 5.37 -13.11 -14.55
N ASN A 38 5.25 -14.44 -14.45
CA ASN A 38 4.56 -15.25 -15.45
C ASN A 38 3.04 -15.03 -15.31
N PRO A 39 2.34 -14.53 -16.35
CA PRO A 39 0.91 -14.24 -16.27
C PRO A 39 0.05 -15.45 -15.87
N SER A 40 0.39 -16.65 -16.34
CA SER A 40 -0.35 -17.87 -15.99
C SER A 40 -0.17 -18.23 -14.51
N CYS A 41 1.03 -18.04 -13.94
CA CYS A 41 1.22 -18.22 -12.50
C CYS A 41 0.46 -17.17 -11.69
N VAL A 42 0.46 -15.92 -12.15
CA VAL A 42 -0.24 -14.81 -11.50
C VAL A 42 -1.76 -15.05 -11.52
N GLU A 43 -2.32 -15.46 -12.65
CA GLU A 43 -3.74 -15.83 -12.76
C GLU A 43 -4.09 -17.02 -11.87
N HIS A 44 -3.25 -18.05 -11.86
CA HIS A 44 -3.45 -19.21 -11.00
C HIS A 44 -3.52 -18.84 -9.51
N ILE A 45 -2.57 -18.01 -9.05
CA ILE A 45 -2.48 -17.58 -7.65
C ILE A 45 -3.61 -16.63 -7.28
N LEU A 46 -3.91 -15.64 -8.12
CA LEU A 46 -4.81 -14.54 -7.75
C LEU A 46 -6.28 -14.78 -8.12
N LYS A 47 -6.58 -15.79 -8.94
CA LYS A 47 -7.94 -16.04 -9.46
C LYS A 47 -8.34 -17.51 -9.41
N GLU A 48 -7.60 -18.40 -10.05
CA GLU A 48 -8.07 -19.80 -10.23
C GLU A 48 -8.02 -20.61 -8.93
N ASN A 49 -6.99 -20.37 -8.11
CA ASN A 49 -6.69 -21.19 -6.94
C ASN A 49 -6.40 -20.33 -5.69
N PHE A 50 -7.03 -19.15 -5.62
CA PHE A 50 -6.79 -18.12 -4.60
C PHE A 50 -6.83 -18.63 -3.16
N GLU A 51 -7.75 -19.55 -2.84
CA GLU A 51 -7.92 -20.09 -1.49
C GLU A 51 -6.69 -20.85 -0.98
N ASN A 52 -5.86 -21.39 -1.89
CA ASN A 52 -4.63 -22.10 -1.57
C ASN A 52 -3.40 -21.19 -1.37
N TYR A 53 -3.56 -19.87 -1.55
CA TYR A 53 -2.49 -18.88 -1.39
C TYR A 53 -2.87 -17.82 -0.34
N PRO A 54 -3.05 -18.20 0.94
CA PRO A 54 -3.27 -17.22 2.00
C PRO A 54 -2.03 -16.34 2.19
N LYS A 55 -2.21 -15.13 2.73
CA LYS A 55 -1.09 -14.28 3.16
C LYS A 55 -0.31 -14.97 4.29
N GLY A 56 -1.05 -15.68 5.15
CA GLY A 56 -0.53 -16.58 6.16
C GLY A 56 -0.27 -15.89 7.50
N ASP A 57 -0.21 -16.70 8.56
CA ASP A 57 -0.14 -16.25 9.95
C ASP A 57 1.03 -15.31 10.22
N VAL A 58 2.16 -15.53 9.55
CA VAL A 58 3.34 -14.69 9.71
C VAL A 58 3.07 -13.28 9.21
N PHE A 59 2.45 -13.13 8.03
CA PHE A 59 2.07 -11.81 7.53
C PHE A 59 1.06 -11.16 8.46
N ASN A 60 -0.01 -11.88 8.79
CA ASN A 60 -1.08 -11.36 9.63
C ASN A 60 -0.53 -10.91 11.00
N THR A 61 0.36 -11.67 11.64
CA THR A 61 0.94 -11.32 12.95
C THR A 61 1.73 -10.01 12.93
N TYR A 62 2.55 -9.78 11.91
CA TYR A 62 3.41 -8.58 11.85
C TYR A 62 2.68 -7.31 11.46
N PHE A 63 1.47 -7.44 10.91
CA PHE A 63 0.66 -6.32 10.44
C PHE A 63 -0.64 -6.15 11.23
N LEU A 64 -0.95 -7.04 12.18
CA LEU A 64 -2.19 -7.04 12.97
C LEU A 64 -2.34 -5.78 13.83
N ASP A 65 -1.25 -5.30 14.43
CA ASP A 65 -1.23 -4.09 15.24
C ASP A 65 -1.46 -2.83 14.42
N PHE A 66 -1.05 -2.84 13.15
CA PHE A 66 -1.22 -1.70 12.25
C PHE A 66 -2.55 -1.70 11.50
N PHE A 67 -2.90 -2.82 10.84
CA PHE A 67 -4.10 -2.94 10.00
C PHE A 67 -5.30 -3.61 10.69
N GLY A 68 -5.18 -4.00 11.96
CA GLY A 68 -6.23 -4.73 12.68
C GLY A 68 -6.45 -6.12 12.11
N GLY A 69 -7.63 -6.73 12.33
CA GLY A 69 -8.04 -8.03 11.77
C GLY A 69 -8.88 -7.90 10.49
N GLY A 70 -8.66 -6.84 9.71
CA GLY A 70 -9.53 -6.43 8.60
C GLY A 70 -9.16 -7.05 7.26
N LEU A 71 -9.51 -6.35 6.18
CA LEU A 71 -9.33 -6.79 4.79
C LEU A 71 -7.87 -7.14 4.43
N PHE A 72 -6.90 -6.47 5.04
CA PHE A 72 -5.48 -6.62 4.71
C PHE A 72 -4.78 -7.78 5.44
N THR A 73 -5.30 -8.18 6.60
CA THR A 73 -4.63 -9.04 7.61
C THR A 73 -5.51 -10.22 8.04
N SER A 74 -6.48 -10.57 7.20
CA SER A 74 -7.30 -11.77 7.32
C SER A 74 -7.16 -12.64 6.07
N ASP A 75 -7.45 -13.93 6.23
CA ASP A 75 -7.52 -14.94 5.17
C ASP A 75 -8.84 -15.72 5.27
N GLY A 76 -9.15 -16.53 4.25
CA GLY A 76 -10.31 -17.41 4.23
C GLY A 76 -11.66 -16.69 4.34
N GLU A 77 -12.58 -17.25 5.12
CA GLU A 77 -13.96 -16.73 5.23
C GLU A 77 -14.03 -15.32 5.83
N VAL A 78 -13.17 -15.00 6.80
CA VAL A 78 -13.12 -13.64 7.39
C VAL A 78 -12.76 -12.62 6.32
N TRP A 79 -11.76 -12.93 5.48
CA TRP A 79 -11.40 -12.08 4.35
C TRP A 79 -12.55 -11.95 3.35
N LYS A 80 -13.24 -13.04 2.99
CA LYS A 80 -14.36 -13.02 2.05
C LYS A 80 -15.50 -12.12 2.53
N VAL A 81 -15.84 -12.17 3.83
CA VAL A 81 -16.86 -11.31 4.43
C VAL A 81 -16.43 -9.85 4.35
N ASN A 82 -15.21 -9.51 4.79
CA ASN A 82 -14.68 -8.15 4.72
C ASN A 82 -14.64 -7.63 3.27
N ARG A 83 -14.20 -8.47 2.33
CA ARG A 83 -14.13 -8.14 0.89
C ARG A 83 -15.51 -7.89 0.30
N LYS A 84 -16.52 -8.68 0.67
CA LYS A 84 -17.90 -8.51 0.21
C LYS A 84 -18.47 -7.17 0.68
N VAL A 85 -18.26 -6.82 1.96
CA VAL A 85 -18.70 -5.53 2.51
C VAL A 85 -18.02 -4.36 1.81
N ALA A 86 -16.69 -4.40 1.70
CA ALA A 86 -15.92 -3.36 1.01
C ALA A 86 -16.34 -3.21 -0.45
N ASN A 87 -16.46 -4.32 -1.19
CA ASN A 87 -16.91 -4.28 -2.58
C ASN A 87 -18.31 -3.69 -2.73
N HIS A 88 -19.23 -3.98 -1.80
CA HIS A 88 -20.58 -3.42 -1.85
C HIS A 88 -20.56 -1.90 -1.65
N ALA A 89 -19.81 -1.42 -0.65
CA ALA A 89 -19.64 0.01 -0.40
C ALA A 89 -19.03 0.72 -1.63
N LEU A 90 -17.93 0.20 -2.16
CA LEU A 90 -17.19 0.84 -3.26
C LEU A 90 -17.88 0.73 -4.63
N ASN A 91 -18.65 -0.33 -4.89
CA ASN A 91 -19.26 -0.53 -6.21
C ASN A 91 -20.58 0.23 -6.40
N THR A 92 -21.14 0.85 -5.36
CA THR A 92 -22.38 1.60 -5.48
C THR A 92 -22.18 2.82 -6.38
N LYS A 93 -23.00 2.97 -7.43
CA LYS A 93 -22.86 4.06 -8.42
C LYS A 93 -22.82 5.45 -7.77
N SER A 94 -23.69 5.67 -6.78
CA SER A 94 -23.73 6.92 -6.00
C SER A 94 -22.38 7.22 -5.33
N TYR A 95 -21.77 6.19 -4.73
CA TYR A 95 -20.48 6.32 -4.07
C TYR A 95 -19.35 6.59 -5.07
N ARG A 96 -19.36 5.94 -6.25
CA ARG A 96 -18.37 6.24 -7.30
C ARG A 96 -18.47 7.67 -7.82
N ASN A 97 -19.68 8.17 -8.03
CA ASN A 97 -19.87 9.56 -8.44
C ASN A 97 -19.38 10.51 -7.35
N PHE A 98 -19.76 10.27 -6.08
CA PHE A 98 -19.28 11.04 -4.95
C PHE A 98 -17.74 11.06 -4.85
N MET A 99 -17.07 9.92 -5.06
CA MET A 99 -15.61 9.86 -5.11
C MET A 99 -15.02 10.74 -6.21
N MET A 100 -15.56 10.66 -7.43
CA MET A 100 -15.08 11.45 -8.55
C MET A 100 -15.29 12.95 -8.34
N ASP A 101 -16.48 13.34 -7.88
CA ASP A 101 -16.82 14.74 -7.60
C ASP A 101 -15.93 15.29 -6.48
N ASN A 102 -15.66 14.49 -5.44
CA ASN A 102 -14.76 14.88 -4.36
C ASN A 102 -13.32 15.09 -4.84
N VAL A 103 -12.79 14.13 -5.61
CA VAL A 103 -11.42 14.24 -6.13
C VAL A 103 -11.28 15.44 -7.07
N ALA A 104 -12.27 15.69 -7.92
CA ALA A 104 -12.27 16.87 -8.80
C ALA A 104 -12.28 18.17 -8.00
N LEU A 105 -13.12 18.26 -6.97
CA LEU A 105 -13.17 19.41 -6.08
C LEU A 105 -11.84 19.64 -5.35
N GLU A 106 -11.28 18.60 -4.72
CA GLU A 106 -10.00 18.70 -4.00
C GLU A 106 -8.84 19.08 -4.94
N LEU A 107 -8.89 18.59 -6.19
CA LEU A 107 -7.91 18.94 -7.21
C LEU A 107 -7.98 20.43 -7.56
N GLU A 108 -9.17 20.95 -7.85
CA GLU A 108 -9.38 22.34 -8.24
C GLU A 108 -9.14 23.32 -7.08
N THR A 109 -9.55 22.95 -5.87
CA THR A 109 -9.54 23.87 -4.72
C THR A 109 -8.28 23.80 -3.88
N LYS A 110 -7.51 22.70 -3.92
CA LYS A 110 -6.32 22.52 -3.08
C LYS A 110 -5.06 22.20 -3.88
N LEU A 111 -5.06 21.13 -4.68
CA LEU A 111 -3.83 20.67 -5.36
C LEU A 111 -3.34 21.67 -6.43
N VAL A 112 -4.21 22.11 -7.33
CA VAL A 112 -3.84 23.08 -8.38
C VAL A 112 -3.35 24.40 -7.77
N PRO A 113 -4.06 25.03 -6.81
CA PRO A 113 -3.57 26.24 -6.16
C PRO A 113 -2.21 26.08 -5.45
N LEU A 114 -1.98 24.92 -4.82
CA LEU A 114 -0.68 24.62 -4.20
C LEU A 114 0.43 24.58 -5.26
N LEU A 115 0.22 23.84 -6.36
CA LEU A 115 1.19 23.74 -7.44
C LEU A 115 1.44 25.07 -8.14
N GLU A 116 0.40 25.88 -8.34
CA GLU A 116 0.54 27.25 -8.85
C GLU A 116 1.41 28.10 -7.93
N THR A 117 1.22 27.99 -6.61
CA THR A 117 2.01 28.72 -5.61
C THR A 117 3.48 28.29 -5.65
N LEU A 118 3.74 26.97 -5.61
CA LEU A 118 5.09 26.41 -5.70
C LEU A 118 5.77 26.76 -7.02
N SER A 119 5.03 26.81 -8.13
CA SER A 119 5.59 27.22 -9.43
C SER A 119 6.09 28.66 -9.45
N LYS A 120 5.51 29.55 -8.64
CA LYS A 120 5.88 30.97 -8.55
C LYS A 120 7.12 31.20 -7.68
N THR A 121 7.40 30.33 -6.71
CA THR A 121 8.59 30.47 -5.84
C THR A 121 9.87 30.06 -6.56
N GLY A 122 9.77 29.19 -7.57
CA GLY A 122 10.92 28.64 -8.28
C GLY A 122 11.72 27.64 -7.44
N GLU A 123 11.20 27.24 -6.29
CA GLU A 123 11.82 26.26 -5.40
C GLU A 123 11.61 24.84 -5.91
N VAL A 124 12.62 23.99 -5.71
CA VAL A 124 12.50 22.55 -5.95
C VAL A 124 11.71 21.95 -4.80
N PHE A 125 10.67 21.18 -5.13
CA PHE A 125 9.85 20.46 -4.16
C PHE A 125 9.69 19.00 -4.55
N ASP A 126 9.39 18.17 -3.55
CA ASP A 126 9.11 16.76 -3.74
C ASP A 126 7.64 16.56 -4.17
N PHE A 127 7.44 16.20 -5.43
CA PHE A 127 6.10 15.99 -5.98
C PHE A 127 5.47 14.67 -5.50
N GLU A 128 6.26 13.65 -5.17
CA GLU A 128 5.76 12.40 -4.60
C GLU A 128 5.11 12.67 -3.24
N HIS A 129 5.79 13.41 -2.38
CA HIS A 129 5.26 13.80 -1.07
C HIS A 129 4.03 14.71 -1.16
N VAL A 130 3.89 15.51 -2.23
CA VAL A 130 2.66 16.29 -2.49
C VAL A 130 1.50 15.38 -2.87
N LEU A 131 1.73 14.42 -3.77
CA LEU A 131 0.72 13.47 -4.23
C LEU A 131 0.30 12.49 -3.13
N GLU A 132 1.22 12.08 -2.27
CA GLU A 132 0.92 11.26 -1.10
C GLU A 132 -0.06 11.97 -0.17
N ARG A 133 0.25 13.21 0.21
CA ARG A 133 -0.62 14.04 1.05
C ARG A 133 -2.01 14.25 0.43
N PHE A 134 -2.06 14.54 -0.87
CA PHE A 134 -3.32 14.67 -1.61
C PHE A 134 -4.11 13.35 -1.65
N GLY A 135 -3.44 12.23 -1.90
CA GLY A 135 -4.05 10.90 -1.92
C GLY A 135 -4.62 10.52 -0.56
N PHE A 136 -3.88 10.84 0.51
CA PHE A 136 -4.29 10.56 1.87
C PHE A 136 -5.55 11.33 2.27
N ASP A 137 -5.61 12.64 1.97
CA ASP A 137 -6.81 13.45 2.19
C ASP A 137 -8.03 12.90 1.44
N ASN A 138 -7.85 12.53 0.17
CA ASN A 138 -8.93 11.96 -0.63
C ASN A 138 -9.43 10.62 -0.07
N VAL A 139 -8.52 9.71 0.29
CA VAL A 139 -8.88 8.42 0.90
C VAL A 139 -9.64 8.64 2.21
N PHE A 140 -9.20 9.55 3.07
CA PHE A 140 -9.85 9.77 4.35
C PHE A 140 -11.23 10.42 4.20
N LYS A 141 -11.35 11.38 3.29
CA LYS A 141 -12.64 12.03 3.01
C LYS A 141 -13.64 11.03 2.42
N VAL A 142 -13.19 10.19 1.49
CA VAL A 142 -14.04 9.20 0.82
C VAL A 142 -14.40 8.02 1.74
N ALA A 143 -13.43 7.46 2.46
CA ALA A 143 -13.62 6.26 3.27
C ALA A 143 -14.24 6.55 4.64
N PHE A 144 -13.89 7.68 5.26
CA PHE A 144 -14.27 8.00 6.64
C PHE A 144 -15.11 9.27 6.76
N GLY A 145 -15.33 10.02 5.68
CA GLY A 145 -16.04 11.30 5.73
C GLY A 145 -15.26 12.38 6.48
N PHE A 146 -13.94 12.23 6.60
CA PHE A 146 -13.10 13.07 7.45
C PHE A 146 -12.01 13.78 6.64
N GLU A 147 -11.82 15.07 6.89
CA GLU A 147 -10.74 15.85 6.28
C GLU A 147 -9.55 15.92 7.23
N LEU A 148 -8.43 15.30 6.85
CA LEU A 148 -7.19 15.37 7.63
C LEU A 148 -6.42 16.67 7.38
N GLY A 149 -6.49 17.20 6.16
CA GLY A 149 -5.72 18.38 5.75
C GLY A 149 -4.24 18.06 5.55
N CYS A 150 -3.90 16.80 5.23
CA CYS A 150 -2.52 16.38 4.97
C CYS A 150 -1.84 17.28 3.93
N LEU A 151 -2.54 17.72 2.89
CA LEU A 151 -1.99 18.56 1.83
C LEU A 151 -1.53 19.95 2.30
N GLU A 152 -2.13 20.46 3.39
CA GLU A 152 -1.75 21.73 4.02
C GLU A 152 -0.37 21.63 4.72
N GLY A 153 0.18 20.42 4.85
CA GLY A 153 1.49 20.19 5.47
C GLY A 153 1.51 20.66 6.93
N GLU A 154 2.52 21.44 7.30
CA GLU A 154 2.63 22.02 8.65
C GLU A 154 1.46 22.94 9.02
N GLY A 155 0.66 23.38 8.04
CA GLY A 155 -0.58 24.11 8.27
C GLY A 155 -1.68 23.29 8.98
N SER A 156 -1.67 21.96 8.82
CA SER A 156 -2.55 21.03 9.54
C SER A 156 -1.74 20.10 10.43
N VAL A 157 -1.60 20.48 11.72
CA VAL A 157 -0.88 19.68 12.72
C VAL A 157 -1.40 18.25 12.76
N MET A 158 -2.73 18.07 12.72
CA MET A 158 -3.36 16.75 12.76
C MET A 158 -3.03 15.91 11.53
N GLY A 159 -3.22 16.45 10.31
CA GLY A 159 -2.97 15.70 9.08
C GLY A 159 -1.50 15.33 8.92
N TYR A 160 -0.61 16.24 9.30
CA TYR A 160 0.84 16.03 9.24
C TYR A 160 1.34 15.02 10.27
N GLU A 161 0.87 15.09 11.52
CA GLU A 161 1.22 14.10 12.56
C GLU A 161 0.66 12.71 12.24
N PHE A 162 -0.57 12.64 11.75
CA PHE A 162 -1.19 11.37 11.39
C PHE A 162 -0.45 10.69 10.23
N LEU A 163 -0.13 11.44 9.17
CA LEU A 163 0.60 10.89 8.02
C LEU A 163 1.98 10.34 8.45
N ARG A 164 2.74 11.10 9.26
CA ARG A 164 4.02 10.63 9.80
C ARG A 164 3.86 9.36 10.64
N ALA A 165 2.85 9.31 11.52
CA ALA A 165 2.59 8.12 12.32
C ALA A 165 2.24 6.90 11.44
N TYR A 166 1.50 7.11 10.35
CA TYR A 166 1.17 6.07 9.38
C TYR A 166 2.41 5.56 8.63
N GLU A 167 3.28 6.47 8.17
CA GLU A 167 4.56 6.13 7.53
C GLU A 167 5.48 5.32 8.47
N ASP A 168 5.61 5.78 9.72
CA ASP A 168 6.41 5.11 10.74
C ASP A 168 5.88 3.71 11.03
N ALA A 169 4.56 3.56 11.22
CA ALA A 169 3.94 2.26 11.44
C ALA A 169 4.13 1.33 10.24
N THR A 170 3.93 1.83 9.02
CA THR A 170 4.15 1.07 7.77
C THR A 170 5.60 0.57 7.70
N LYS A 171 6.55 1.46 7.96
CA LYS A 171 7.99 1.16 7.93
C LYS A 171 8.35 0.13 8.99
N ILE A 172 7.92 0.32 10.24
CA ILE A 172 8.23 -0.58 11.35
C ILE A 172 7.64 -1.97 11.12
N SER A 173 6.37 -2.09 10.74
CA SER A 173 5.72 -3.38 10.46
C SER A 173 6.38 -4.10 9.28
N THR A 174 6.73 -3.36 8.22
CA THR A 174 7.46 -3.89 7.07
C THR A 174 8.85 -4.41 7.47
N LEU A 175 9.62 -3.63 8.23
CA LEU A 175 10.93 -4.02 8.72
C LEU A 175 10.84 -5.29 9.58
N ARG A 176 9.87 -5.37 10.49
CA ARG A 176 9.66 -6.56 11.33
C ARG A 176 9.35 -7.80 10.49
N TYR A 177 8.52 -7.67 9.47
CA TYR A 177 8.16 -8.78 8.58
C TYR A 177 9.36 -9.30 7.76
N TYR A 178 10.15 -8.39 7.17
CA TYR A 178 11.30 -8.77 6.34
C TYR A 178 12.53 -9.19 7.14
N PHE A 179 12.74 -8.61 8.33
CA PHE A 179 13.89 -8.89 9.19
C PHE A 179 13.59 -9.89 10.32
N LYS A 180 12.47 -10.61 10.26
CA LYS A 180 12.13 -11.70 11.20
C LYS A 180 13.21 -12.78 11.37
N PHE A 181 14.13 -12.90 10.41
CA PHE A 181 15.26 -13.83 10.45
C PHE A 181 16.53 -13.27 11.09
N ILE A 182 16.58 -11.97 11.43
CA ILE A 182 17.73 -11.34 12.10
C ILE A 182 17.60 -11.43 13.63
N TYR A 183 16.37 -11.43 14.16
CA TYR A 183 16.11 -11.35 15.61
C TYR A 183 15.69 -12.68 16.26
N ARG A 184 15.70 -13.79 15.52
CA ARG A 184 15.52 -15.14 16.08
C ARG A 184 16.90 -15.84 16.14
N ASN A 185 17.71 -15.45 17.12
CA ASN A 185 18.88 -16.18 17.61
C ASN A 185 18.82 -16.23 19.13
#